data_AF-A0A6I2GP90-F1
#
_entry.id   AF-A0A6I2GP90-F1
#
_cell.length_a   1.000
_cell.length_b   1.000
_cell.length_c   1.000
_cell.angle_alpha   90.00
_cell.angle_beta   90.00
_cell.angle_gamma   90.00
#
_symmetry.space_group_name_H-M   'P 1'
#
loop_
_entity.id
_entity.type
_entity.pdbx_description
1 polymer ?
#
loop_
_entity_poly.entity_id
_entity_poly.type
_entity_poly.pdbx_seq_one_letter_code
_entity_poly.pdbx_strand_id
1 'polypeptide(L)'
;MGACMPSLPWRGLGLSSNLSERDQPHPYRLLEECPGLFDYVEYSAPLSLDEARREASLFPEMWRSRDQVPVLFHPVHLNLYGPELESAAALAALDAHARAVGSPWVGNDVGWWHAGGQPFPGYLYFTPPLSAAGLADAAAHALHVQAGLSMPLALENPAVFARRGGLHVLDFMAGLHARTGLPLLLDLGHLLSFQLSAGLPAEAGLDGFPLDRVIELHLAGGVVTRRGSAGPHHGLYVDDHTQPVREELFALLERLLPRCSALRAVTFEGDGHPPEVAALTLRRLRGLLPAGARADLSWETPVASAPQPGAAFQTRPWELFEEGYSTRPPASAEDVSGARAEQDFRLAVVAEALDRDWPLTRLLLAGDRAGLAAFTGSRDFRELFEGLGRSLGHAFASYARRTLRARPDEGASAALAFETFLPQAFARPVVPPAAGELSLAPDVRVGHFPADLTELVFAARSLRRHLTGRAWACEALELSGLEALAQVAARPAPGPWTFAVRRRAGGLEVLTVPSRLGLLLRALAAGPQRPEALEPALAAQVEEGLARGLLRRGVGEGARAGAPLAPGPALG
;
A
#
# COMPACT_ATOMS: atom_id res chain seq x y z
N MET A 1 -38.15 -16.79 -18.20
CA MET A 1 -37.22 -15.73 -18.64
C MET A 1 -35.84 -16.33 -18.56
N GLY A 2 -35.19 -16.62 -19.70
CA GLY A 2 -33.82 -17.14 -19.70
C GLY A 2 -32.90 -16.06 -19.12
N ALA A 3 -32.12 -16.39 -18.10
CA ALA A 3 -31.08 -15.49 -17.62
C ALA A 3 -30.11 -15.24 -18.78
N CYS A 4 -29.90 -13.98 -19.16
CA CYS A 4 -28.88 -13.62 -20.14
C CYS A 4 -27.53 -14.05 -19.55
N MET A 5 -26.80 -14.93 -20.23
CA MET A 5 -25.50 -15.37 -19.75
C MET A 5 -24.54 -14.17 -19.74
N PRO A 6 -23.75 -13.97 -18.67
CA PRO A 6 -22.79 -12.88 -18.67
C PRO A 6 -21.81 -13.05 -19.83
N SER A 7 -21.62 -11.96 -20.56
CA SER A 7 -20.64 -11.84 -21.65
C SER A 7 -19.38 -11.18 -21.10
N LEU A 8 -18.23 -11.80 -21.30
CA LEU A 8 -16.93 -11.22 -20.98
C LEU A 8 -16.35 -10.54 -22.23
N PRO A 9 -16.38 -9.20 -22.31
CA PRO A 9 -15.86 -8.47 -23.45
C PRO A 9 -14.34 -8.50 -23.47
N TRP A 10 -13.74 -8.41 -24.65
CA TRP A 10 -12.30 -8.20 -24.77
C TRP A 10 -11.94 -6.78 -24.32
N ARG A 11 -11.06 -6.68 -23.32
CA ARG A 11 -10.52 -5.42 -22.79
C ARG A 11 -9.16 -5.07 -23.36
N GLY A 12 -8.32 -6.05 -23.67
CA GLY A 12 -7.02 -5.80 -24.28
C GLY A 12 -5.91 -5.59 -23.24
N LEU A 13 -5.06 -4.59 -23.46
CA LEU A 13 -3.96 -4.21 -22.57
C LEU A 13 -4.42 -3.10 -21.62
N GLY A 14 -4.16 -3.26 -20.33
CA GLY A 14 -4.54 -2.30 -19.29
C GLY A 14 -3.35 -1.77 -18.52
N LEU A 15 -3.60 -0.67 -17.82
CA LEU A 15 -2.71 -0.08 -16.83
C LEU A 15 -3.49 0.00 -15.51
N SER A 16 -2.91 -0.51 -14.42
CA SER A 16 -3.47 -0.36 -13.09
C SER A 16 -3.42 1.10 -12.61
N SER A 17 -4.29 1.46 -11.67
CA SER A 17 -4.19 2.73 -10.96
C SER A 17 -4.86 2.68 -9.59
N ASN A 18 -4.21 3.26 -8.58
CA ASN A 18 -4.85 3.60 -7.29
C ASN A 18 -5.77 4.84 -7.35
N LEU A 19 -5.94 5.44 -8.53
CA LEU A 19 -6.73 6.66 -8.76
C LEU A 19 -6.35 7.82 -7.81
N SER A 20 -5.07 7.97 -7.55
CA SER A 20 -4.49 8.99 -6.68
C SER A 20 -3.64 9.97 -7.49
N GLU A 21 -3.81 11.28 -7.22
CA GLU A 21 -3.01 12.37 -7.82
C GLU A 21 -1.55 12.35 -7.33
N ARG A 22 -1.28 11.59 -6.27
CA ARG A 22 0.06 11.43 -5.71
C ARG A 22 0.84 10.32 -6.40
N ASP A 23 0.13 9.43 -7.07
CA ASP A 23 0.70 8.25 -7.68
C ASP A 23 0.95 8.53 -9.17
N GLN A 24 1.95 7.85 -9.72
CA GLN A 24 2.31 7.93 -11.13
C GLN A 24 2.38 6.51 -11.68
N PRO A 25 2.14 6.28 -12.98
CA PRO A 25 1.66 7.25 -13.95
C PRO A 25 0.20 7.64 -13.69
N HIS A 26 -0.17 8.86 -14.11
CA HIS A 26 -1.58 9.22 -14.18
C HIS A 26 -2.18 8.64 -15.48
N PRO A 27 -3.11 7.68 -15.43
CA PRO A 27 -3.49 6.90 -16.60
C PRO A 27 -4.07 7.75 -17.74
N TYR A 28 -5.00 8.66 -17.45
CA TYR A 28 -5.68 9.43 -18.51
C TYR A 28 -4.77 10.47 -19.19
N ARG A 29 -3.97 11.23 -18.42
CA ARG A 29 -2.89 12.07 -18.99
C ARG A 29 -1.92 11.27 -19.86
N LEU A 30 -1.53 10.08 -19.42
CA LEU A 30 -0.63 9.23 -20.20
C LEU A 30 -1.27 8.79 -21.53
N LEU A 31 -2.58 8.51 -21.56
CA LEU A 31 -3.32 8.25 -22.81
C LEU A 31 -3.47 9.48 -23.69
N GLU A 32 -3.66 10.67 -23.12
CA GLU A 32 -3.70 11.92 -23.88
C GLU A 32 -2.36 12.19 -24.58
N GLU A 33 -1.24 11.94 -23.89
CA GLU A 33 0.11 12.10 -24.44
C GLU A 33 0.49 10.98 -25.42
N CYS A 34 0.04 9.76 -25.16
CA CYS A 34 0.31 8.57 -25.97
C CYS A 34 -0.99 7.82 -26.32
N PRO A 35 -1.81 8.31 -27.28
CA PRO A 35 -3.06 7.64 -27.66
C PRO A 35 -2.85 6.20 -28.12
N GLY A 36 -3.70 5.29 -27.65
CA GLY A 36 -3.66 3.86 -28.00
C GLY A 36 -2.58 3.04 -27.26
N LEU A 37 -1.87 3.64 -26.31
CA LEU A 37 -0.85 2.95 -25.52
C LEU A 37 -1.43 1.75 -24.76
N PHE A 38 -2.60 1.91 -24.14
CA PHE A 38 -3.40 0.89 -23.48
C PHE A 38 -4.90 1.11 -23.76
N ASP A 39 -5.73 0.13 -23.44
CA ASP A 39 -7.13 0.02 -23.86
C ASP A 39 -8.12 0.26 -22.70
N TYR A 40 -7.72 0.01 -21.45
CA TYR A 40 -8.56 0.19 -20.26
C TYR A 40 -7.73 0.54 -19.02
N VAL A 41 -8.39 1.03 -17.98
CA VAL A 41 -7.78 1.23 -16.65
C VAL A 41 -8.35 0.20 -15.68
N GLU A 42 -7.50 -0.63 -15.11
CA GLU A 42 -7.88 -1.36 -13.90
C GLU A 42 -7.62 -0.46 -12.70
N TYR A 43 -8.51 -0.46 -11.71
CA TYR A 43 -8.27 0.34 -10.52
C TYR A 43 -8.60 -0.38 -9.23
N SER A 44 -7.73 -0.16 -8.26
CA SER A 44 -7.84 -0.64 -6.90
C SER A 44 -8.71 0.32 -6.09
N ALA A 45 -9.80 -0.18 -5.51
CA ALA A 45 -10.68 0.66 -4.70
C ALA A 45 -11.41 -0.09 -3.59
N PRO A 46 -11.84 0.60 -2.51
CA PRO A 46 -12.69 0.02 -1.49
C PRO A 46 -14.01 -0.53 -2.08
N LEU A 47 -14.63 -1.47 -1.35
CA LEU A 47 -15.88 -2.12 -1.78
C LEU A 47 -17.00 -1.10 -2.07
N SER A 48 -17.06 -0.04 -1.28
CA SER A 48 -18.07 1.01 -1.42
C SER A 48 -17.69 2.06 -2.47
N LEU A 49 -18.59 2.29 -3.43
CA LEU A 49 -18.47 3.36 -4.43
C LEU A 49 -18.34 4.75 -3.79
N ASP A 50 -19.08 5.02 -2.72
CA ASP A 50 -19.08 6.33 -2.07
C ASP A 50 -17.78 6.55 -1.28
N GLU A 51 -17.19 5.47 -0.78
CA GLU A 51 -15.85 5.50 -0.20
C GLU A 51 -14.79 5.76 -1.26
N ALA A 52 -14.83 5.02 -2.38
CA ALA A 52 -13.94 5.25 -3.52
C ALA A 52 -14.01 6.69 -4.03
N ARG A 53 -15.22 7.26 -4.18
CA ARG A 53 -15.43 8.67 -4.58
C ARG A 53 -14.82 9.68 -3.63
N ARG A 54 -14.79 9.36 -2.34
CA ARG A 54 -14.27 10.24 -1.29
C ARG A 54 -12.74 10.16 -1.19
N GLU A 55 -12.19 8.98 -1.41
CA GLU A 55 -10.78 8.67 -1.13
C GLU A 55 -9.87 8.78 -2.35
N ALA A 56 -10.36 8.40 -3.53
CA ALA A 56 -9.60 8.47 -4.77
C ALA A 56 -9.73 9.86 -5.42
N SER A 57 -8.65 10.64 -5.42
CA SER A 57 -8.63 12.00 -5.97
C SER A 57 -8.85 12.04 -7.49
N LEU A 58 -8.52 10.97 -8.22
CA LEU A 58 -8.74 10.85 -9.66
C LEU A 58 -10.08 10.20 -10.03
N PHE A 59 -10.90 9.83 -9.04
CA PHE A 59 -12.22 9.25 -9.30
C PHE A 59 -13.09 10.11 -10.23
N PRO A 60 -13.17 11.46 -10.08
CA PRO A 60 -13.98 12.29 -10.97
C PRO A 60 -13.51 12.26 -12.43
N GLU A 61 -12.21 12.08 -12.66
CA GLU A 61 -11.63 11.98 -14.00
C GLU A 61 -11.91 10.61 -14.61
N MET A 62 -11.65 9.52 -13.87
CA MET A 62 -12.06 8.17 -14.25
C MET A 62 -13.54 8.13 -14.62
N TRP A 63 -14.39 8.72 -13.77
CA TRP A 63 -15.83 8.73 -14.00
C TRP A 63 -16.18 9.44 -15.31
N ARG A 64 -15.56 10.58 -15.63
CA ARG A 64 -15.81 11.30 -16.90
C ARG A 64 -15.31 10.54 -18.13
N SER A 65 -14.23 9.77 -17.99
CA SER A 65 -13.56 9.08 -19.08
C SER A 65 -14.06 7.66 -19.34
N ARG A 66 -14.82 7.06 -18.41
CA ARG A 66 -15.21 5.62 -18.44
C ARG A 66 -15.94 5.15 -19.70
N ASP A 67 -16.63 6.04 -20.41
CA ASP A 67 -17.33 5.70 -21.66
C ASP A 67 -16.35 5.59 -22.85
N GLN A 68 -15.17 6.19 -22.76
CA GLN A 68 -14.12 6.17 -23.78
C GLN A 68 -12.98 5.21 -23.44
N VAL A 69 -12.62 5.15 -22.15
CA VAL A 69 -11.60 4.26 -21.60
C VAL A 69 -12.29 3.39 -20.56
N PRO A 70 -12.69 2.16 -20.92
CA PRO A 70 -13.35 1.25 -19.99
C PRO A 70 -12.54 1.02 -18.73
N VAL A 71 -13.21 0.56 -17.68
CA VAL A 71 -12.56 0.24 -16.42
C VAL A 71 -12.79 -1.21 -15.98
N LEU A 72 -11.78 -1.79 -15.34
CA LEU A 72 -11.91 -3.00 -14.52
C LEU A 72 -11.84 -2.59 -13.05
N PHE A 73 -12.76 -3.13 -12.25
CA PHE A 73 -12.82 -2.84 -10.82
C PHE A 73 -12.18 -3.99 -10.05
N HIS A 74 -11.07 -3.66 -9.40
CA HIS A 74 -10.33 -4.57 -8.55
C HIS A 74 -10.52 -4.14 -7.08
N PRO A 75 -11.49 -4.71 -6.34
CA PRO A 75 -11.72 -4.34 -4.96
C PRO A 75 -10.51 -4.66 -4.10
N VAL A 76 -10.07 -3.69 -3.30
CA VAL A 76 -9.18 -3.98 -2.18
C VAL A 76 -9.99 -4.42 -0.97
N HIS A 77 -9.37 -5.27 -0.15
CA HIS A 77 -9.92 -5.71 1.12
C HIS A 77 -11.18 -6.59 1.02
N LEU A 78 -11.30 -7.42 0.00
CA LEU A 78 -12.35 -8.43 -0.13
C LEU A 78 -11.85 -9.80 0.38
N ASN A 79 -12.50 -10.39 1.38
CA ASN A 79 -12.07 -11.68 1.93
C ASN A 79 -12.52 -12.88 1.08
N LEU A 80 -11.57 -13.48 0.35
CA LEU A 80 -11.73 -14.79 -0.30
C LEU A 80 -11.18 -15.95 0.55
N TYR A 81 -10.73 -15.64 1.76
CA TYR A 81 -10.36 -16.55 2.84
C TYR A 81 -10.50 -15.80 4.17
N GLY A 82 -10.60 -16.51 5.30
CA GLY A 82 -10.62 -15.88 6.62
C GLY A 82 -11.51 -16.62 7.62
N PRO A 83 -11.66 -16.09 8.84
CA PRO A 83 -12.49 -16.69 9.87
C PRO A 83 -13.99 -16.40 9.67
N GLU A 84 -14.32 -15.43 8.81
CA GLU A 84 -15.65 -14.86 8.64
C GLU A 84 -15.91 -14.56 7.17
N LEU A 85 -17.14 -14.83 6.71
CA LEU A 85 -17.63 -14.44 5.39
C LEU A 85 -17.95 -12.94 5.34
N GLU A 86 -17.93 -12.38 4.13
CA GLU A 86 -18.38 -11.00 3.92
C GLU A 86 -19.81 -10.76 4.36
N SER A 87 -20.08 -9.58 4.92
CA SER A 87 -21.44 -9.20 5.29
C SER A 87 -22.31 -8.96 4.05
N ALA A 88 -23.62 -9.18 4.17
CA ALA A 88 -24.56 -8.88 3.08
C ALA A 88 -24.51 -7.41 2.64
N ALA A 89 -24.24 -6.49 3.56
CA ALA A 89 -24.06 -5.07 3.26
C ALA A 89 -22.79 -4.80 2.43
N ALA A 90 -21.68 -5.47 2.75
CA ALA A 90 -20.43 -5.37 1.99
C ALA A 90 -20.61 -5.91 0.56
N LEU A 91 -21.26 -7.07 0.41
CA LEU A 91 -21.55 -7.65 -0.92
C LEU A 91 -22.47 -6.75 -1.76
N ALA A 92 -23.50 -6.16 -1.14
CA ALA A 92 -24.39 -5.22 -1.83
C ALA A 92 -23.65 -3.95 -2.28
N ALA A 93 -22.71 -3.45 -1.49
CA ALA A 93 -21.86 -2.32 -1.85
C ALA A 93 -20.91 -2.66 -3.00
N LEU A 94 -20.26 -3.83 -2.93
CA LEU A 94 -19.38 -4.36 -3.97
C LEU A 94 -20.10 -4.47 -5.33
N ASP A 95 -21.27 -5.12 -5.36
CA ASP A 95 -22.06 -5.27 -6.58
C ASP A 95 -22.56 -3.92 -7.12
N ALA A 96 -23.01 -3.02 -6.24
CA ALA A 96 -23.42 -1.68 -6.64
C ALA A 96 -22.27 -0.87 -7.24
N HIS A 97 -21.05 -0.99 -6.70
CA HIS A 97 -19.86 -0.36 -7.24
C HIS A 97 -19.55 -0.92 -8.63
N ALA A 98 -19.41 -2.24 -8.76
CA ALA A 98 -19.09 -2.90 -10.02
C ALA A 98 -20.09 -2.55 -11.14
N ARG A 99 -21.40 -2.56 -10.84
CA ARG A 99 -22.45 -2.15 -11.79
C ARG A 99 -22.36 -0.67 -12.17
N ALA A 100 -22.09 0.21 -11.21
CA ALA A 100 -22.06 1.65 -11.46
C ALA A 100 -20.93 2.06 -12.41
N VAL A 101 -19.79 1.38 -12.33
CA VAL A 101 -18.64 1.64 -13.20
C VAL A 101 -18.64 0.81 -14.49
N GLY A 102 -19.59 -0.11 -14.63
CA GLY A 102 -19.72 -0.96 -15.82
C GLY A 102 -18.62 -2.02 -15.92
N SER A 103 -18.12 -2.50 -14.77
CA SER A 103 -17.10 -3.54 -14.77
C SER A 103 -17.71 -4.90 -15.18
N PRO A 104 -17.14 -5.60 -16.18
CA PRO A 104 -17.69 -6.85 -16.70
C PRO A 104 -17.43 -8.07 -15.80
N TRP A 105 -16.45 -7.98 -14.92
CA TRP A 105 -16.14 -8.95 -13.86
C TRP A 105 -15.46 -8.19 -12.71
N VAL A 106 -15.30 -8.86 -11.58
CA VAL A 106 -14.58 -8.36 -10.40
C VAL A 106 -13.45 -9.32 -10.11
N GLY A 107 -12.19 -8.87 -10.04
CA GLY A 107 -11.02 -9.69 -9.71
C GLY A 107 -10.46 -9.33 -8.33
N ASN A 108 -9.95 -10.32 -7.58
CA ASN A 108 -9.19 -10.07 -6.35
C ASN A 108 -8.36 -11.31 -5.95
N ASP A 109 -7.23 -11.08 -5.28
CA ASP A 109 -6.41 -12.15 -4.71
C ASP A 109 -7.19 -13.04 -3.75
N VAL A 110 -6.98 -14.36 -3.87
CA VAL A 110 -7.46 -15.33 -2.90
C VAL A 110 -6.69 -15.19 -1.59
N GLY A 111 -7.21 -14.37 -0.68
CA GLY A 111 -6.58 -14.08 0.60
C GLY A 111 -7.55 -13.62 1.68
N TRP A 112 -7.03 -13.55 2.90
CA TRP A 112 -7.71 -12.91 4.03
C TRP A 112 -7.13 -11.52 4.25
N TRP A 113 -7.92 -10.50 3.92
CA TRP A 113 -7.48 -9.11 3.79
C TRP A 113 -7.85 -8.22 4.97
N HIS A 114 -8.90 -8.57 5.70
CA HIS A 114 -9.39 -7.76 6.81
C HIS A 114 -10.14 -8.61 7.85
N ALA A 115 -10.27 -8.08 9.05
CA ALA A 115 -11.03 -8.71 10.13
C ALA A 115 -12.01 -7.71 10.75
N GLY A 116 -13.29 -8.05 10.84
CA GLY A 116 -14.33 -7.14 11.33
C GLY A 116 -14.41 -5.83 10.53
N GLY A 117 -14.16 -5.89 9.21
CA GLY A 117 -14.07 -4.72 8.34
C GLY A 117 -12.78 -3.88 8.48
N GLN A 118 -11.85 -4.20 9.38
CA GLN A 118 -10.59 -3.49 9.55
C GLN A 118 -9.49 -4.12 8.67
N PRO A 119 -8.97 -3.41 7.65
CA PRO A 119 -7.90 -3.92 6.79
C PRO A 119 -6.61 -4.15 7.56
N PHE A 120 -5.87 -5.18 7.14
CA PHE A 120 -4.48 -5.35 7.57
C PHE A 120 -3.59 -4.22 6.99
N PRO A 121 -2.55 -3.77 7.72
CA PRO A 121 -1.68 -2.69 7.27
C PRO A 121 -1.02 -2.95 5.91
N GLY A 122 -0.99 -1.93 5.05
CA GLY A 122 -0.22 -1.88 3.80
C GLY A 122 -0.69 -2.85 2.70
N TYR A 123 -2.01 -3.04 2.57
CA TYR A 123 -2.61 -3.95 1.58
C TYR A 123 -2.12 -5.41 1.69
N LEU A 124 -1.58 -5.79 2.85
CA LEU A 124 -1.10 -7.16 3.07
C LEU A 124 -2.26 -8.06 3.47
N TYR A 125 -2.49 -9.13 2.72
CA TYR A 125 -3.41 -10.20 3.11
C TYR A 125 -2.66 -11.43 3.61
N PHE A 126 -3.39 -12.37 4.19
CA PHE A 126 -2.87 -13.70 4.52
C PHE A 126 -3.31 -14.71 3.46
N THR A 127 -2.32 -15.36 2.85
CA THR A 127 -2.52 -16.46 1.90
C THR A 127 -3.12 -17.67 2.62
N PRO A 128 -4.21 -18.28 2.09
CA PRO A 128 -4.74 -19.51 2.68
C PRO A 128 -3.67 -20.61 2.69
N PRO A 129 -3.66 -21.52 3.68
CA PRO A 129 -2.85 -22.72 3.61
C PRO A 129 -3.20 -23.51 2.35
N LEU A 130 -2.23 -23.72 1.46
CA LEU A 130 -2.33 -24.43 0.19
C LEU A 130 -2.49 -25.94 0.45
N SER A 131 -3.69 -26.29 0.92
CA SER A 131 -4.10 -27.59 1.44
C SER A 131 -5.55 -27.85 1.05
N ALA A 132 -6.01 -29.10 1.18
CA ALA A 132 -7.41 -29.43 0.92
C ALA A 132 -8.40 -28.66 1.81
N ALA A 133 -8.03 -28.39 3.08
CA ALA A 133 -8.84 -27.61 4.00
C ALA A 133 -8.92 -26.13 3.61
N GLY A 134 -7.77 -25.50 3.32
CA GLY A 134 -7.74 -24.12 2.84
C GLY A 134 -8.45 -23.94 1.50
N LEU A 135 -8.38 -24.94 0.63
CA LEU A 135 -9.10 -24.96 -0.65
C LEU A 135 -10.62 -25.00 -0.43
N ALA A 136 -11.10 -25.81 0.52
CA ALA A 136 -12.52 -25.88 0.85
C ALA A 136 -13.03 -24.56 1.45
N ASP A 137 -12.28 -23.96 2.37
CA ASP A 137 -12.62 -22.68 2.98
C ASP A 137 -12.65 -21.54 1.93
N ALA A 138 -11.62 -21.45 1.08
CA ALA A 138 -11.56 -20.43 0.02
C ALA A 138 -12.67 -20.62 -1.04
N ALA A 139 -13.00 -21.87 -1.39
CA ALA A 139 -14.14 -22.14 -2.28
C ALA A 139 -15.46 -21.67 -1.67
N ALA A 140 -15.68 -21.88 -0.37
CA ALA A 140 -16.87 -21.41 0.33
C ALA A 140 -16.97 -19.87 0.30
N HIS A 141 -15.87 -19.17 0.55
CA HIS A 141 -15.80 -17.70 0.45
C HIS A 141 -16.10 -17.21 -0.97
N ALA A 142 -15.43 -17.78 -1.97
CA ALA A 142 -15.61 -17.39 -3.37
C ALA A 142 -17.07 -17.56 -3.83
N LEU A 143 -17.72 -18.66 -3.44
CA LEU A 143 -19.14 -18.90 -3.75
C LEU A 143 -20.08 -17.92 -3.03
N HIS A 144 -19.76 -17.59 -1.78
CA HIS A 144 -20.52 -16.58 -1.03
C HIS A 144 -20.43 -15.20 -1.67
N VAL A 145 -19.23 -14.78 -2.06
CA VAL A 145 -19.03 -13.51 -2.77
C VAL A 145 -19.73 -13.51 -4.12
N GLN A 146 -19.57 -14.56 -4.93
CA GLN A 146 -20.25 -14.68 -6.23
C GLN A 146 -21.77 -14.61 -6.08
N ALA A 147 -22.36 -15.21 -5.05
CA ALA A 147 -23.80 -15.15 -4.81
C ALA A 147 -24.31 -13.72 -4.54
N GLY A 148 -23.43 -12.82 -4.10
CA GLY A 148 -23.72 -11.39 -3.93
C GLY A 148 -23.46 -10.52 -5.17
N LEU A 149 -22.83 -11.06 -6.22
CA LEU A 149 -22.41 -10.32 -7.41
C LEU A 149 -23.32 -10.62 -8.62
N SER A 150 -23.64 -9.58 -9.39
CA SER A 150 -24.37 -9.70 -10.67
C SER A 150 -23.48 -10.00 -11.88
N MET A 151 -22.16 -10.01 -11.69
CA MET A 151 -21.14 -10.35 -12.68
C MET A 151 -20.21 -11.45 -12.13
N PRO A 152 -19.39 -12.09 -12.98
CA PRO A 152 -18.43 -13.09 -12.53
C PRO A 152 -17.36 -12.51 -11.59
N LEU A 153 -17.05 -13.27 -10.54
CA LEU A 153 -15.86 -13.10 -9.71
C LEU A 153 -14.69 -13.86 -10.36
N ALA A 154 -13.61 -13.16 -10.70
CA ALA A 154 -12.35 -13.75 -11.13
C ALA A 154 -11.46 -14.03 -9.91
N LEU A 155 -10.93 -15.24 -9.82
CA LEU A 155 -10.08 -15.67 -8.71
C LEU A 155 -8.62 -15.54 -9.08
N GLU A 156 -7.90 -14.70 -8.37
CA GLU A 156 -6.47 -14.46 -8.55
C GLU A 156 -5.61 -15.30 -7.60
N ASN A 157 -4.50 -15.84 -8.11
CA ASN A 157 -3.55 -16.58 -7.30
C ASN A 157 -2.82 -15.66 -6.32
N PRO A 158 -2.75 -16.03 -5.03
CA PRO A 158 -2.12 -15.18 -4.03
C PRO A 158 -0.60 -15.14 -4.17
N ALA A 159 0.00 -14.02 -3.77
CA ALA A 159 1.42 -13.93 -3.44
C ALA A 159 1.77 -14.91 -2.30
N VAL A 160 2.98 -15.47 -2.35
CA VAL A 160 3.45 -16.46 -1.37
C VAL A 160 4.78 -16.05 -0.79
N PHE A 161 4.71 -15.45 0.40
CA PHE A 161 5.88 -15.20 1.24
C PHE A 161 6.33 -16.44 2.00
N ALA A 162 5.41 -17.30 2.42
CA ALA A 162 5.75 -18.53 3.13
C ALA A 162 4.88 -19.67 2.66
N ARG A 163 5.50 -20.79 2.30
CA ARG A 163 4.74 -21.99 1.92
C ARG A 163 4.10 -22.60 3.16
N ARG A 164 2.80 -22.81 3.08
CA ARG A 164 2.01 -23.49 4.10
C ARG A 164 1.09 -24.48 3.40
N GLY A 165 1.27 -25.77 3.67
CA GLY A 165 0.53 -26.82 2.97
C GLY A 165 1.28 -27.36 1.75
N GLY A 166 0.84 -28.53 1.29
CA GLY A 166 1.55 -29.33 0.30
C GLY A 166 1.10 -29.17 -1.15
N LEU A 167 0.09 -28.35 -1.44
CA LEU A 167 -0.38 -28.13 -2.81
C LEU A 167 0.48 -27.08 -3.53
N HIS A 168 0.68 -27.27 -4.83
CA HIS A 168 1.16 -26.20 -5.70
C HIS A 168 0.10 -25.09 -5.78
N VAL A 169 0.49 -23.82 -5.88
CA VAL A 169 -0.48 -22.71 -5.99
C VAL A 169 -1.41 -22.89 -7.19
N LEU A 170 -0.88 -23.32 -8.33
CA LEU A 170 -1.69 -23.65 -9.52
C LEU A 170 -2.65 -24.83 -9.31
N ASP A 171 -2.27 -25.86 -8.55
CA ASP A 171 -3.18 -26.96 -8.22
C ASP A 171 -4.31 -26.49 -7.30
N PHE A 172 -4.00 -25.58 -6.36
CA PHE A 172 -4.99 -24.94 -5.50
C PHE A 172 -5.98 -24.11 -6.33
N MET A 173 -5.50 -23.28 -7.26
CA MET A 173 -6.36 -22.46 -8.13
C MET A 173 -7.18 -23.30 -9.12
N ALA A 174 -6.60 -24.35 -9.69
CA ALA A 174 -7.33 -25.31 -10.52
C ALA A 174 -8.44 -26.02 -9.72
N GLY A 175 -8.14 -26.39 -8.47
CA GLY A 175 -9.12 -26.94 -7.54
C GLY A 175 -10.23 -25.94 -7.18
N LEU A 176 -9.93 -24.66 -7.07
CA LEU A 176 -10.94 -23.62 -6.84
C LEU A 176 -11.87 -23.52 -8.06
N HIS A 177 -11.31 -23.36 -9.25
CA HIS A 177 -12.09 -23.35 -10.49
C HIS A 177 -12.95 -24.61 -10.63
N ALA A 178 -12.41 -25.80 -10.36
CA ALA A 178 -13.17 -27.05 -10.46
C ALA A 178 -14.36 -27.12 -9.47
N ARG A 179 -14.27 -26.47 -8.31
CA ARG A 179 -15.32 -26.45 -7.28
C ARG A 179 -16.36 -25.36 -7.49
N THR A 180 -15.97 -24.23 -8.09
CA THR A 180 -16.80 -23.03 -8.17
C THR A 180 -17.24 -22.68 -9.60
N GLY A 181 -16.47 -23.13 -10.60
CA GLY A 181 -16.54 -22.72 -12.01
C GLY A 181 -16.31 -21.25 -12.28
N LEU A 182 -15.77 -20.53 -11.30
CA LEU A 182 -15.41 -19.12 -11.44
C LEU A 182 -14.20 -18.97 -12.37
N PRO A 183 -14.14 -17.89 -13.18
CA PRO A 183 -13.00 -17.63 -14.03
C PRO A 183 -11.73 -17.36 -13.22
N LEU A 184 -10.58 -17.57 -13.85
CA LEU A 184 -9.27 -17.39 -13.21
C LEU A 184 -8.63 -16.09 -13.70
N LEU A 185 -7.96 -15.41 -12.78
CA LEU A 185 -6.98 -14.37 -13.04
C LEU A 185 -5.63 -14.97 -12.62
N LEU A 186 -4.61 -14.85 -13.46
CA LEU A 186 -3.28 -15.35 -13.15
C LEU A 186 -2.28 -14.18 -13.09
N ASP A 187 -1.87 -13.83 -11.88
CA ASP A 187 -0.76 -12.89 -11.66
C ASP A 187 0.58 -13.64 -11.74
N LEU A 188 1.45 -13.11 -12.60
CA LEU A 188 2.73 -13.73 -12.91
C LEU A 188 3.80 -13.48 -11.82
N GLY A 189 3.73 -12.34 -11.11
CA GLY A 189 4.61 -12.01 -9.99
C GLY A 189 4.32 -12.90 -8.77
N HIS A 190 3.05 -13.09 -8.45
CA HIS A 190 2.52 -13.99 -7.43
C HIS A 190 2.89 -15.43 -7.73
N LEU A 191 2.75 -15.88 -8.99
CA LEU A 191 3.24 -17.21 -9.38
C LEU A 191 4.75 -17.31 -9.15
N LEU A 192 5.53 -16.34 -9.62
CA LEU A 192 6.99 -16.32 -9.41
C LEU A 192 7.36 -16.35 -7.92
N SER A 193 6.60 -15.69 -7.05
CA SER A 193 6.80 -15.74 -5.60
C SER A 193 6.66 -17.16 -5.03
N PHE A 194 5.64 -17.91 -5.49
CA PHE A 194 5.50 -19.31 -5.13
C PHE A 194 6.66 -20.14 -5.69
N GLN A 195 7.00 -19.98 -6.98
CA GLN A 195 8.07 -20.74 -7.62
C GLN A 195 9.40 -20.57 -6.87
N LEU A 196 9.78 -19.34 -6.53
CA LEU A 196 11.01 -19.04 -5.79
C LEU A 196 10.98 -19.53 -4.34
N SER A 197 9.82 -19.46 -3.68
CA SER A 197 9.66 -20.03 -2.34
C SER A 197 9.82 -21.56 -2.32
N ALA A 198 9.45 -22.22 -3.43
CA ALA A 198 9.50 -23.66 -3.62
C ALA A 198 10.80 -24.16 -4.29
N GLY A 199 11.66 -23.26 -4.78
CA GLY A 199 12.86 -23.62 -5.55
C GLY A 199 12.54 -24.22 -6.93
N LEU A 200 11.41 -23.83 -7.52
CA LEU A 200 10.89 -24.34 -8.80
C LEU A 200 11.18 -23.38 -9.96
N PRO A 201 11.26 -23.88 -11.21
CA PRO A 201 11.34 -23.02 -12.39
C PRO A 201 10.04 -22.24 -12.62
N ALA A 202 10.11 -21.09 -13.28
CA ALA A 202 8.96 -20.19 -13.51
C ALA A 202 7.73 -20.87 -14.15
N GLU A 203 7.95 -21.93 -14.95
CA GLU A 203 6.88 -22.62 -15.69
C GLU A 203 6.31 -23.86 -14.99
N ALA A 204 6.81 -24.24 -13.80
CA ALA A 204 6.37 -25.48 -13.17
C ALA A 204 4.86 -25.44 -12.85
N GLY A 205 4.17 -26.56 -13.11
CA GLY A 205 2.74 -26.73 -12.87
C GLY A 205 1.81 -26.23 -13.98
N LEU A 206 2.30 -25.40 -14.92
CA LEU A 206 1.45 -24.80 -15.97
C LEU A 206 0.78 -25.82 -16.90
N ASP A 207 1.40 -26.99 -17.12
CA ASP A 207 0.85 -28.02 -18.00
C ASP A 207 -0.39 -28.73 -17.44
N GLY A 208 -0.58 -28.71 -16.11
CA GLY A 208 -1.77 -29.22 -15.44
C GLY A 208 -2.82 -28.15 -15.11
N PHE A 209 -2.49 -26.88 -15.33
CA PHE A 209 -3.34 -25.74 -14.96
C PHE A 209 -4.31 -25.40 -16.10
N PRO A 210 -5.61 -25.14 -15.83
CA PRO A 210 -6.60 -24.81 -16.86
C PRO A 210 -6.41 -23.39 -17.41
N LEU A 211 -5.35 -23.18 -18.18
CA LEU A 211 -5.01 -21.90 -18.82
C LEU A 211 -6.12 -21.42 -19.76
N ASP A 212 -6.90 -22.34 -20.34
CA ASP A 212 -8.10 -22.04 -21.14
C ASP A 212 -9.22 -21.38 -20.33
N ARG A 213 -9.10 -21.27 -19.00
CA ARG A 213 -10.04 -20.64 -18.07
C ARG A 213 -9.53 -19.34 -17.48
N VAL A 214 -8.31 -18.94 -17.83
CA VAL A 214 -7.73 -17.65 -17.44
C VAL A 214 -8.32 -16.55 -18.32
N ILE A 215 -9.04 -15.61 -17.70
CA ILE A 215 -9.65 -14.45 -18.38
C ILE A 215 -8.79 -13.19 -18.26
N GLU A 216 -7.86 -13.16 -17.31
CA GLU A 216 -7.03 -12.00 -17.04
C GLU A 216 -5.63 -12.42 -16.57
N LEU A 217 -4.63 -11.67 -17.02
CA LEU A 217 -3.24 -11.85 -16.63
C LEU A 217 -2.72 -10.55 -16.03
N HIS A 218 -2.07 -10.63 -14.88
CA HIS A 218 -1.42 -9.50 -14.24
C HIS A 218 0.10 -9.66 -14.28
N LEU A 219 0.79 -8.53 -14.30
CA LEU A 219 2.24 -8.43 -14.40
C LEU A 219 2.69 -7.11 -13.79
N ALA A 220 3.52 -7.20 -12.77
CA ALA A 220 4.09 -6.06 -12.08
C ALA A 220 5.63 -6.09 -12.03
N GLY A 221 6.18 -5.01 -11.46
CA GLY A 221 7.54 -4.98 -10.95
C GLY A 221 7.73 -5.82 -9.69
N GLY A 222 8.97 -6.19 -9.39
CA GLY A 222 9.26 -6.79 -8.09
C GLY A 222 10.73 -7.07 -7.79
N VAL A 223 11.01 -7.27 -6.51
CA VAL A 223 12.36 -7.49 -5.98
C VAL A 223 12.54 -8.94 -5.57
N VAL A 224 13.62 -9.57 -6.06
CA VAL A 224 14.04 -10.89 -5.59
C VAL A 224 15.12 -10.73 -4.53
N THR A 225 14.81 -11.12 -3.29
CA THR A 225 15.76 -11.18 -2.18
C THR A 225 16.20 -12.62 -1.95
N ARG A 226 17.51 -12.86 -1.76
CA ARG A 226 18.03 -14.21 -1.49
C ARG A 226 17.64 -14.68 -0.09
N ARG A 227 17.26 -15.96 0.05
CA ARG A 227 16.96 -16.58 1.34
C ARG A 227 18.16 -17.33 1.91
N GLY A 228 18.90 -16.67 2.81
CA GLY A 228 19.97 -17.31 3.59
C GLY A 228 20.93 -18.14 2.71
N SER A 229 21.39 -19.28 3.24
CA SER A 229 22.27 -20.22 2.55
C SER A 229 21.52 -21.36 1.83
N ALA A 230 20.21 -21.24 1.60
CA ALA A 230 19.34 -22.34 1.14
C ALA A 230 19.51 -22.72 -0.36
N GLY A 231 20.50 -22.14 -1.04
CA GLY A 231 20.84 -22.46 -2.43
C GLY A 231 20.38 -21.41 -3.45
N PRO A 232 20.83 -21.50 -4.72
CA PRO A 232 20.70 -20.44 -5.72
C PRO A 232 19.28 -20.22 -6.25
N HIS A 233 18.36 -21.18 -6.03
CA HIS A 233 16.99 -21.13 -6.52
C HIS A 233 15.95 -20.77 -5.45
N HIS A 234 16.37 -20.59 -4.20
CA HIS A 234 15.49 -20.17 -3.11
C HIS A 234 15.57 -18.64 -2.93
N GLY A 235 14.45 -17.99 -3.21
CA GLY A 235 14.31 -16.54 -3.11
C GLY A 235 12.98 -16.14 -2.49
N LEU A 236 12.92 -14.89 -2.04
CA LEU A 236 11.67 -14.19 -1.76
C LEU A 236 11.45 -13.21 -2.92
N TYR A 237 10.31 -13.31 -3.59
CA TYR A 237 9.83 -12.26 -4.45
C TYR A 237 8.90 -11.36 -3.65
N VAL A 238 9.19 -10.07 -3.63
CA VAL A 238 8.28 -9.04 -3.15
C VAL A 238 7.71 -8.38 -4.39
N ASP A 239 6.41 -8.48 -4.54
CA ASP A 239 5.71 -7.74 -5.58
C ASP A 239 5.71 -6.26 -5.22
N ASP A 240 6.33 -5.46 -6.07
CA ASP A 240 6.59 -4.03 -5.84
C ASP A 240 6.43 -3.32 -7.17
N HIS A 241 5.25 -2.75 -7.36
CA HIS A 241 4.82 -2.04 -8.56
C HIS A 241 5.71 -0.83 -8.88
N THR A 242 6.55 -0.37 -7.95
CA THR A 242 7.50 0.72 -8.22
C THR A 242 8.77 0.26 -8.95
N GLN A 243 8.98 -1.06 -9.07
CA GLN A 243 10.19 -1.65 -9.67
C GLN A 243 10.01 -1.96 -11.15
N PRO A 244 11.11 -2.04 -11.93
CA PRO A 244 11.03 -2.57 -13.29
C PRO A 244 10.46 -4.00 -13.32
N VAL A 245 9.57 -4.26 -14.28
CA VAL A 245 9.12 -5.62 -14.60
C VAL A 245 10.33 -6.47 -14.98
N ARG A 246 10.40 -7.66 -14.41
CA ARG A 246 11.50 -8.59 -14.67
C ARG A 246 11.39 -9.26 -16.05
N GLU A 247 12.53 -9.49 -16.70
CA GLU A 247 12.58 -10.17 -18.00
C GLU A 247 11.99 -11.58 -17.98
N GLU A 248 12.11 -12.31 -16.85
CA GLU A 248 11.53 -13.64 -16.75
C GLU A 248 10.00 -13.62 -16.77
N LEU A 249 9.37 -12.53 -16.31
CA LEU A 249 7.92 -12.35 -16.35
C LEU A 249 7.44 -12.02 -17.76
N PHE A 250 8.18 -11.20 -18.52
CA PHE A 250 7.90 -10.99 -19.94
C PHE A 250 7.99 -12.30 -20.74
N ALA A 251 9.07 -13.07 -20.53
CA ALA A 251 9.24 -14.35 -21.20
C ALA A 251 8.13 -15.36 -20.84
N LEU A 252 7.67 -15.34 -19.59
CA LEU A 252 6.55 -16.15 -19.14
C LEU A 252 5.23 -15.71 -19.80
N LEU A 253 4.95 -14.39 -19.82
CA LEU A 253 3.78 -13.84 -20.50
C LEU A 253 3.71 -14.26 -21.97
N GLU A 254 4.81 -14.11 -22.71
CA GLU A 254 4.91 -14.50 -24.13
C GLU A 254 4.52 -15.98 -24.37
N ARG A 255 4.91 -16.88 -23.46
CA ARG A 255 4.57 -18.31 -23.53
C ARG A 255 3.11 -18.61 -23.15
N LEU A 256 2.53 -17.81 -22.26
CA LEU A 256 1.17 -18.01 -21.76
C LEU A 256 0.10 -17.46 -22.69
N LEU A 257 0.35 -16.31 -23.35
CA LEU A 257 -0.60 -15.68 -24.26
C LEU A 257 -1.29 -16.63 -25.27
N PRO A 258 -0.57 -17.53 -25.98
CA PRO A 258 -1.21 -18.47 -26.91
C PRO A 258 -1.98 -19.61 -26.22
N ARG A 259 -1.77 -19.86 -24.92
CA ARG A 259 -2.41 -20.92 -24.14
C ARG A 259 -3.70 -20.46 -23.45
N CYS A 260 -3.86 -19.15 -23.23
CA CYS A 260 -5.04 -18.58 -22.56
C CYS A 260 -6.16 -18.24 -23.55
N SER A 261 -6.90 -19.24 -24.04
CA SER A 261 -7.98 -19.03 -25.03
C SER A 261 -9.16 -18.18 -24.53
N ALA A 262 -9.41 -18.16 -23.21
CA ALA A 262 -10.45 -17.33 -22.60
C ALA A 262 -9.97 -15.91 -22.25
N LEU A 263 -8.70 -15.56 -22.51
CA LEU A 263 -8.12 -14.28 -22.10
C LEU A 263 -8.92 -13.09 -22.63
N ARG A 264 -9.25 -12.15 -21.74
CA ARG A 264 -9.96 -10.91 -22.02
C ARG A 264 -9.17 -9.67 -21.66
N ALA A 265 -8.24 -9.77 -20.72
CA ALA A 265 -7.43 -8.62 -20.32
C ALA A 265 -6.01 -9.03 -19.93
N VAL A 266 -5.05 -8.13 -20.14
CA VAL A 266 -3.71 -8.20 -19.53
C VAL A 266 -3.46 -6.86 -18.84
N THR A 267 -3.25 -6.84 -17.54
CA THR A 267 -2.96 -5.62 -16.77
C THR A 267 -1.46 -5.52 -16.53
N PHE A 268 -0.89 -4.37 -16.88
CA PHE A 268 0.37 -3.94 -16.31
C PHE A 268 0.10 -3.20 -15.01
N GLU A 269 0.57 -3.76 -13.90
CA GLU A 269 0.48 -3.12 -12.61
C GLU A 269 1.62 -2.11 -12.43
N GLY A 270 1.39 -0.90 -12.94
CA GLY A 270 2.41 0.13 -13.13
C GLY A 270 2.39 1.24 -12.09
N ASP A 271 1.59 1.10 -11.03
CA ASP A 271 1.49 2.08 -9.96
C ASP A 271 2.86 2.34 -9.29
N GLY A 272 3.30 3.59 -9.32
CA GLY A 272 4.60 4.05 -8.84
C GLY A 272 5.67 4.24 -9.93
N HIS A 273 5.44 3.79 -11.17
CA HIS A 273 6.39 4.04 -12.26
C HIS A 273 6.38 5.51 -12.71
N PRO A 274 7.55 6.11 -12.98
CA PRO A 274 7.61 7.35 -13.76
C PRO A 274 6.89 7.18 -15.12
N PRO A 275 6.11 8.16 -15.60
CA PRO A 275 5.31 8.05 -16.83
C PRO A 275 6.10 7.60 -18.06
N GLU A 276 7.32 8.09 -18.23
CA GLU A 276 8.22 7.72 -19.32
C GLU A 276 8.66 6.26 -19.24
N VAL A 277 8.83 5.72 -18.02
CA VAL A 277 9.18 4.32 -17.79
C VAL A 277 7.98 3.43 -18.03
N ALA A 278 6.81 3.79 -17.48
CA ALA A 278 5.56 3.08 -17.72
C ALA A 278 5.24 2.99 -19.22
N ALA A 279 5.44 4.08 -19.97
CA ALA A 279 5.22 4.11 -21.41
C ALA A 279 6.14 3.14 -22.18
N LEU A 280 7.38 2.93 -21.75
CA LEU A 280 8.28 1.94 -22.37
C LEU A 280 7.77 0.51 -22.16
N THR A 281 7.38 0.17 -20.92
CA THR A 281 6.79 -1.13 -20.58
C THR A 281 5.52 -1.39 -21.39
N LEU A 282 4.60 -0.42 -21.43
CA LEU A 282 3.35 -0.53 -22.17
C LEU A 282 3.56 -0.67 -23.68
N ARG A 283 4.53 0.03 -24.28
CA ARG A 283 4.87 -0.16 -25.71
C ARG A 283 5.39 -1.58 -25.99
N ARG A 284 6.19 -2.14 -25.08
CA ARG A 284 6.65 -3.53 -25.20
C ARG A 284 5.47 -4.50 -25.12
N LEU A 285 4.61 -4.34 -24.12
CA LEU A 285 3.40 -5.16 -23.97
C LEU A 285 2.45 -5.04 -25.16
N ARG A 286 2.31 -3.84 -25.72
CA ARG A 286 1.51 -3.60 -26.94
C ARG A 286 2.06 -4.36 -28.16
N GLY A 287 3.37 -4.58 -28.23
CA GLY A 287 3.98 -5.45 -29.25
C GLY A 287 3.58 -6.93 -29.11
N LEU A 288 3.36 -7.40 -27.87
CA LEU A 288 2.91 -8.75 -27.57
C LEU A 288 1.39 -8.92 -27.68
N LEU A 289 0.64 -7.86 -27.36
CA LEU A 289 -0.81 -7.78 -27.44
C LEU A 289 -1.24 -6.61 -28.33
N PRO A 290 -1.16 -6.76 -29.67
CA PRO A 290 -1.62 -5.74 -30.60
C PRO A 290 -3.07 -5.36 -30.36
N ALA A 291 -3.38 -4.07 -30.53
CA ALA A 291 -4.75 -3.58 -30.41
C ALA A 291 -5.67 -4.27 -31.43
N GLY A 292 -6.87 -4.61 -31.01
CA GLY A 292 -7.86 -5.26 -31.86
C GLY A 292 -9.07 -5.75 -31.07
N ALA A 293 -10.20 -5.86 -31.74
CA ALA A 293 -11.41 -6.44 -31.14
C ALA A 293 -11.33 -7.97 -31.19
N ARG A 294 -11.81 -8.62 -30.13
CA ARG A 294 -12.12 -10.06 -30.13
C ARG A 294 -13.60 -10.25 -29.81
N ALA A 295 -14.15 -11.37 -30.24
CA ALA A 295 -15.52 -11.71 -29.88
C ALA A 295 -15.65 -11.89 -28.37
N ASP A 296 -16.74 -11.36 -27.85
CA ASP A 296 -17.27 -11.59 -26.52
C ASP A 296 -17.28 -13.08 -26.15
N LEU A 297 -16.86 -13.42 -24.92
CA LEU A 297 -16.96 -14.78 -24.39
C LEU A 297 -18.26 -14.93 -23.63
N SER A 298 -19.09 -15.90 -24.00
CA SER A 298 -20.14 -16.33 -23.09
C SER A 298 -19.51 -17.13 -21.96
N TRP A 299 -19.77 -16.73 -20.71
CA TRP A 299 -19.32 -17.48 -19.53
C TRP A 299 -20.53 -17.97 -18.74
N GLU A 300 -20.62 -19.29 -18.55
CA GLU A 300 -21.63 -19.86 -17.66
C GLU A 300 -21.06 -19.93 -16.26
N THR A 301 -21.50 -19.04 -15.36
CA THR A 301 -21.20 -19.17 -13.94
C THR A 301 -22.05 -20.30 -13.37
N PRO A 302 -21.47 -21.40 -12.84
CA PRO A 302 -22.29 -22.44 -12.23
C PRO A 302 -23.08 -21.88 -11.05
N VAL A 303 -24.36 -22.25 -10.97
CA VAL A 303 -25.20 -21.95 -9.81
C VAL A 303 -24.76 -22.87 -8.67
N ALA A 304 -23.64 -22.56 -8.04
CA ALA A 304 -23.21 -23.25 -6.85
C ALA A 304 -23.93 -22.67 -5.63
N SER A 305 -24.41 -23.55 -4.74
CA SER A 305 -25.08 -23.12 -3.53
C SER A 305 -24.08 -22.42 -2.61
N ALA A 306 -24.37 -21.16 -2.26
CA ALA A 306 -23.61 -20.46 -1.23
C ALA A 306 -23.58 -21.30 0.06
N PRO A 307 -22.46 -21.31 0.79
CA PRO A 307 -22.41 -21.94 2.10
C PRO A 307 -23.47 -21.34 3.04
N GLN A 308 -24.04 -22.15 3.91
CA GLN A 308 -24.99 -21.68 4.93
C GLN A 308 -24.27 -20.73 5.90
N PRO A 309 -24.91 -19.61 6.31
CA PRO A 309 -24.37 -18.73 7.35
C PRO A 309 -24.03 -19.52 8.63
N GLY A 310 -22.83 -19.34 9.16
CA GLY A 310 -22.35 -20.06 10.35
C GLY A 310 -21.68 -21.42 10.08
N ALA A 311 -21.36 -21.75 8.83
CA ALA A 311 -20.50 -22.88 8.51
C ALA A 311 -19.14 -22.75 9.23
N ALA A 312 -18.73 -23.80 9.93
CA ALA A 312 -17.41 -23.84 10.56
C ALA A 312 -16.34 -24.06 9.50
N PHE A 313 -15.37 -23.16 9.42
CA PHE A 313 -14.18 -23.31 8.59
C PHE A 313 -13.21 -24.33 9.18
N GLN A 314 -12.50 -25.03 8.30
CA GLN A 314 -11.60 -26.12 8.71
C GLN A 314 -10.24 -25.61 9.15
N THR A 315 -9.78 -24.50 8.56
CA THR A 315 -8.50 -23.88 8.89
C THR A 315 -8.61 -22.95 10.10
N ARG A 316 -7.46 -22.47 10.58
CA ARG A 316 -7.35 -21.56 11.74
C ARG A 316 -6.68 -20.24 11.35
N PRO A 317 -7.39 -19.32 10.66
CA PRO A 317 -6.83 -18.05 10.18
C PRO A 317 -6.15 -17.22 11.27
N TRP A 318 -6.66 -17.23 12.50
CA TRP A 318 -6.05 -16.48 13.61
C TRP A 318 -4.67 -17.02 14.02
N GLU A 319 -4.42 -18.33 13.90
CA GLU A 319 -3.08 -18.87 14.14
C GLU A 319 -2.09 -18.40 13.07
N LEU A 320 -2.56 -18.27 11.82
CA LEU A 320 -1.78 -17.71 10.71
C LEU A 320 -1.47 -16.22 10.92
N PHE A 321 -2.45 -15.44 11.42
CA PHE A 321 -2.24 -14.04 11.82
C PHE A 321 -1.15 -13.90 12.88
N GLU A 322 -1.24 -14.74 13.91
CA GLU A 322 -0.32 -14.77 15.03
C GLU A 322 1.11 -15.15 14.60
N GLU A 323 1.24 -16.13 13.69
CA GLU A 323 2.50 -16.46 13.06
C GLU A 323 3.07 -15.29 12.25
N GLY A 324 2.27 -14.66 11.39
CA GLY A 324 2.73 -13.55 10.52
C GLY A 324 3.14 -12.30 11.30
N TYR A 325 2.60 -12.07 12.49
CA TYR A 325 2.99 -10.94 13.36
C TYR A 325 3.92 -11.34 14.52
N SER A 326 4.62 -12.49 14.41
CA SER A 326 5.62 -12.94 15.38
C SER A 326 5.09 -13.14 16.82
N THR A 327 3.78 -13.36 17.03
CA THR A 327 3.25 -13.69 18.35
C THR A 327 3.44 -15.17 18.69
N ARG A 328 3.58 -16.00 17.65
CA ARG A 328 3.83 -17.45 17.74
C ARG A 328 4.94 -17.85 16.77
N PRO A 329 5.72 -18.90 17.09
CA PRO A 329 6.66 -19.46 16.14
C PRO A 329 5.90 -20.07 14.95
N PRO A 330 6.56 -20.21 13.78
CA PRO A 330 5.96 -20.88 12.63
C PRO A 330 5.46 -22.28 12.98
N ALA A 331 4.20 -22.56 12.66
CA ALA A 331 3.57 -23.83 12.99
C ALA A 331 4.11 -24.98 12.12
N SER A 332 4.54 -24.66 10.89
CA SER A 332 5.09 -25.61 9.92
C SER A 332 6.61 -25.48 9.82
N ALA A 333 7.31 -26.60 9.81
CA ALA A 333 8.73 -26.67 9.49
C ALA A 333 9.01 -26.56 7.98
N GLU A 334 7.98 -26.55 7.12
CA GLU A 334 8.10 -26.61 5.66
C GLU A 334 8.84 -25.40 5.05
N ASP A 335 8.66 -24.21 5.62
CA ASP A 335 9.27 -22.97 5.12
C ASP A 335 9.51 -21.94 6.24
N VAL A 336 10.32 -22.32 7.24
CA VAL A 336 10.68 -21.44 8.37
C VAL A 336 11.33 -20.13 7.88
N SER A 337 12.15 -20.20 6.83
CA SER A 337 12.77 -19.01 6.25
C SER A 337 11.74 -18.08 5.62
N GLY A 338 10.74 -18.63 4.93
CA GLY A 338 9.64 -17.85 4.36
C GLY A 338 8.75 -17.24 5.43
N ALA A 339 8.40 -18.00 6.46
CA ALA A 339 7.61 -17.49 7.57
C ALA A 339 8.32 -16.32 8.26
N ARG A 340 9.64 -16.41 8.44
CA ARG A 340 10.44 -15.30 8.96
C ARG A 340 10.49 -14.10 8.01
N ALA A 341 10.61 -14.33 6.71
CA ALA A 341 10.60 -13.27 5.71
C ALA A 341 9.25 -12.53 5.67
N GLU A 342 8.14 -13.28 5.74
CA GLU A 342 6.79 -12.72 5.84
C GLU A 342 6.65 -11.86 7.10
N GLN A 343 7.10 -12.36 8.25
CA GLN A 343 7.11 -11.61 9.50
C GLN A 343 7.90 -10.31 9.34
N ASP A 344 9.12 -10.38 8.82
CA ASP A 344 9.99 -9.23 8.67
C ASP A 344 9.37 -8.18 7.73
N PHE A 345 8.73 -8.62 6.65
CA PHE A 345 8.00 -7.75 5.72
C PHE A 345 6.77 -7.08 6.38
N ARG A 346 5.94 -7.86 7.08
CA ARG A 346 4.79 -7.32 7.83
C ARG A 346 5.22 -6.31 8.89
N LEU A 347 6.30 -6.58 9.63
CA LEU A 347 6.85 -5.65 10.62
C LEU A 347 7.39 -4.38 9.95
N ALA A 348 8.02 -4.48 8.78
CA ALA A 348 8.51 -3.34 8.01
C ALA A 348 7.34 -2.44 7.55
N VAL A 349 6.25 -3.01 7.04
CA VAL A 349 5.04 -2.28 6.66
C VAL A 349 4.41 -1.56 7.86
N VAL A 350 4.32 -2.23 9.01
CA VAL A 350 3.85 -1.58 10.26
C VAL A 350 4.78 -0.45 10.68
N ALA A 351 6.10 -0.64 10.57
CA ALA A 351 7.07 0.39 10.91
C ALA A 351 6.93 1.62 10.01
N GLU A 352 6.81 1.42 8.69
CA GLU A 352 6.62 2.50 7.72
C GLU A 352 5.32 3.27 8.01
N ALA A 353 4.22 2.57 8.25
CA ALA A 353 2.94 3.20 8.58
C ALA A 353 3.03 4.02 9.88
N LEU A 354 3.69 3.50 10.91
CA LEU A 354 3.88 4.23 12.16
C LEU A 354 4.86 5.40 12.04
N ASP A 355 5.89 5.31 11.21
CA ASP A 355 6.90 6.35 11.01
C ASP A 355 6.32 7.65 10.43
N ARG A 356 5.13 7.59 9.82
CA ARG A 356 4.41 8.76 9.30
C ARG A 356 3.88 9.68 10.41
N ASP A 357 3.44 9.08 11.51
CA ASP A 357 2.76 9.76 12.63
C ASP A 357 3.56 9.77 13.93
N TRP A 358 4.43 8.77 14.14
CA TRP A 358 5.20 8.53 15.37
C TRP A 358 6.72 8.44 15.12
N PRO A 359 7.34 9.33 14.32
CA PRO A 359 8.72 9.18 13.87
C PRO A 359 9.78 9.11 14.98
N LEU A 360 9.52 9.64 16.16
CA LEU A 360 10.38 9.60 17.35
C LEU A 360 9.98 8.45 18.27
N THR A 361 8.71 8.39 18.70
CA THR A 361 8.26 7.40 19.69
C THR A 361 8.42 5.97 19.16
N ARG A 362 8.16 5.75 17.87
CA ARG A 362 8.36 4.44 17.23
C ARG A 362 9.82 4.02 17.28
N LEU A 363 10.76 4.92 16.98
CA LEU A 363 12.19 4.63 17.08
C LEU A 363 12.65 4.32 18.52
N LEU A 364 12.06 4.97 19.52
CA LEU A 364 12.44 4.78 20.92
C LEU A 364 11.84 3.50 21.54
N LEU A 365 10.58 3.18 21.22
CA LEU A 365 9.86 2.08 21.89
C LEU A 365 9.75 0.81 21.05
N ALA A 366 9.83 0.94 19.73
CA ALA A 366 9.77 -0.17 18.80
C ALA A 366 10.98 -0.15 17.84
N GLY A 367 12.12 0.41 18.25
CA GLY A 367 13.36 0.64 17.51
C GLY A 367 13.74 -0.39 16.45
N ASP A 368 13.62 -1.66 16.80
CA ASP A 368 14.09 -2.82 16.05
C ASP A 368 12.98 -3.85 15.82
N ARG A 369 13.37 -5.00 15.24
CA ARG A 369 12.47 -6.14 15.01
C ARG A 369 11.80 -6.61 16.30
N ALA A 370 12.52 -6.67 17.42
CA ALA A 370 12.00 -7.20 18.68
C ALA A 370 10.94 -6.26 19.29
N GLY A 371 11.18 -4.96 19.25
CA GLY A 371 10.23 -3.95 19.70
C GLY A 371 8.97 -3.90 18.83
N LEU A 372 9.11 -4.00 17.50
CA LEU A 372 7.96 -4.10 16.58
C LEU A 372 7.16 -5.39 16.81
N ALA A 373 7.83 -6.54 17.01
CA ALA A 373 7.17 -7.80 17.35
C ALA A 373 6.46 -7.71 18.70
N ALA A 374 7.03 -7.02 19.69
CA ALA A 374 6.38 -6.79 20.98
C ALA A 374 5.12 -5.91 20.85
N PHE A 375 5.10 -4.93 19.96
CA PHE A 375 3.91 -4.13 19.67
C PHE A 375 2.85 -4.93 18.90
N THR A 376 3.23 -5.55 17.78
CA THR A 376 2.29 -6.31 16.93
C THR A 376 1.75 -7.56 17.64
N GLY A 377 2.51 -8.12 18.59
CA GLY A 377 2.03 -9.18 19.48
C GLY A 377 1.28 -8.72 20.73
N SER A 378 1.03 -7.42 20.87
CA SER A 378 0.27 -6.89 21.99
C SER A 378 -1.24 -6.95 21.77
N ARG A 379 -1.98 -6.90 22.88
CA ARG A 379 -3.44 -6.78 22.87
C ARG A 379 -3.93 -5.54 22.12
N ASP A 380 -3.21 -4.40 22.18
CA ASP A 380 -3.64 -3.17 21.49
C ASP A 380 -3.65 -3.35 19.98
N PHE A 381 -2.70 -4.12 19.44
CA PHE A 381 -2.65 -4.42 18.02
C PHE A 381 -3.75 -5.43 17.65
N ARG A 382 -3.96 -6.47 18.45
CA ARG A 382 -5.02 -7.46 18.21
C ARG A 382 -6.43 -6.83 18.21
N GLU A 383 -6.68 -5.89 19.12
CA GLU A 383 -7.94 -5.15 19.28
C GLU A 383 -8.29 -4.28 18.07
N LEU A 384 -7.34 -3.94 17.18
CA LEU A 384 -7.64 -3.28 15.91
C LEU A 384 -8.65 -4.09 15.10
N PHE A 385 -8.50 -5.41 15.15
CA PHE A 385 -9.20 -6.38 14.32
C PHE A 385 -10.43 -6.99 15.01
N GLU A 386 -10.87 -6.39 16.12
CA GLU A 386 -12.05 -6.79 16.89
C GLU A 386 -13.22 -5.81 16.72
N GLY A 387 -13.13 -4.87 15.76
CA GLY A 387 -14.23 -3.96 15.41
C GLY A 387 -14.35 -2.69 16.26
N LEU A 388 -13.30 -2.31 16.99
CA LEU A 388 -13.31 -1.13 17.86
C LEU A 388 -13.07 0.21 17.13
N GLY A 389 -12.92 0.20 15.79
CA GLY A 389 -12.74 1.41 14.97
C GLY A 389 -11.48 2.23 15.32
N ARG A 390 -10.43 1.57 15.81
CA ARG A 390 -9.16 2.22 16.19
C ARG A 390 -8.19 2.21 15.02
N SER A 391 -7.48 3.31 14.80
CA SER A 391 -6.37 3.34 13.84
C SER A 391 -5.12 2.66 14.39
N LEU A 392 -4.23 2.21 13.50
CA LEU A 392 -2.92 1.67 13.87
C LEU A 392 -2.14 2.62 14.79
N GLY A 393 -2.14 3.91 14.49
CA GLY A 393 -1.50 4.94 15.32
C GLY A 393 -2.13 5.06 16.72
N HIS A 394 -3.45 4.88 16.85
CA HIS A 394 -4.11 4.87 18.16
C HIS A 394 -3.70 3.64 18.98
N ALA A 395 -3.67 2.46 18.37
CA ALA A 395 -3.19 1.24 19.04
C ALA A 395 -1.74 1.38 19.50
N PHE A 396 -0.87 1.94 18.66
CA PHE A 396 0.53 2.18 19.01
C PHE A 396 0.66 3.20 20.15
N ALA A 397 -0.11 4.29 20.15
CA ALA A 397 -0.11 5.25 21.25
C ALA A 397 -0.59 4.62 22.57
N SER A 398 -1.61 3.75 22.53
CA SER A 398 -2.08 3.00 23.71
C SER A 398 -0.99 2.07 24.26
N TYR A 399 -0.37 1.30 23.37
CA TYR A 399 0.78 0.44 23.69
C TYR A 399 1.91 1.25 24.32
N ALA A 400 2.33 2.36 23.68
CA ALA A 400 3.41 3.23 24.15
C ALA A 400 3.14 3.78 25.56
N ARG A 401 1.93 4.28 25.83
CA ARG A 401 1.53 4.76 27.17
C ARG A 401 1.61 3.65 28.21
N ARG A 402 1.14 2.45 27.89
CA ARG A 402 1.22 1.31 28.83
C ARG A 402 2.66 0.91 29.09
N THR A 403 3.49 0.83 28.05
CA THR A 403 4.92 0.49 28.16
C THR A 403 5.65 1.51 29.04
N LEU A 404 5.44 2.81 28.80
CA LEU A 404 6.07 3.88 29.59
C LEU A 404 5.55 3.97 31.04
N ARG A 405 4.31 3.59 31.32
CA ARG A 405 3.83 3.45 32.71
C ARG A 405 4.52 2.30 33.44
N ALA A 406 4.77 1.20 32.75
CA ALA A 406 5.44 0.03 33.33
C ALA A 406 6.96 0.22 33.45
N ARG A 407 7.56 0.95 32.50
CA ARG A 407 9.00 1.26 32.44
C ARG A 407 9.16 2.74 32.07
N PRO A 408 9.16 3.65 33.06
CA PRO A 408 9.26 5.08 32.82
C PRO A 408 10.56 5.46 32.09
N ASP A 409 10.42 6.30 31.08
CA ASP A 409 11.51 6.96 30.35
C ASP A 409 11.05 8.39 30.02
N GLU A 410 11.77 9.39 30.53
CA GLU A 410 11.36 10.79 30.40
C GLU A 410 11.41 11.28 28.95
N GLY A 411 12.42 10.86 28.18
CA GLY A 411 12.61 11.23 26.78
C GLY A 411 11.54 10.66 25.86
N ALA A 412 11.29 9.36 25.98
CA ALA A 412 10.23 8.69 25.24
C ALA A 412 8.84 9.18 25.66
N SER A 413 8.65 9.54 26.93
CA SER A 413 7.41 10.20 27.40
C SER A 413 7.23 11.59 26.79
N ALA A 414 8.31 12.38 26.72
CA ALA A 414 8.30 13.69 26.07
C ALA A 414 8.02 13.58 24.56
N ALA A 415 8.66 12.61 23.87
CA ALA A 415 8.41 12.33 22.46
C ALA A 415 6.95 11.93 22.20
N LEU A 416 6.40 11.00 23.01
CA LEU A 416 5.01 10.56 22.89
C LEU A 416 4.02 11.71 23.13
N ALA A 417 4.27 12.54 24.16
CA ALA A 417 3.44 13.70 24.46
C ALA A 417 3.48 14.74 23.32
N PHE A 418 4.67 14.99 22.78
CA PHE A 418 4.89 15.87 21.64
C PHE A 418 4.12 15.40 20.41
N GLU A 419 4.31 14.14 19.99
CA GLU A 419 3.68 13.57 18.80
C GLU A 419 2.16 13.45 18.95
N THR A 420 1.66 13.17 20.16
CA THR A 420 0.21 13.17 20.45
C THR A 420 -0.41 14.55 20.25
N PHE A 421 0.33 15.63 20.51
CA PHE A 421 -0.14 17.01 20.35
C PHE A 421 -0.11 17.51 18.90
N LEU A 422 0.83 17.02 18.07
CA LEU A 422 1.08 17.54 16.72
C LEU A 422 -0.16 17.61 15.80
N PRO A 423 -1.05 16.60 15.74
CA PRO A 423 -2.24 16.69 14.89
C PRO A 423 -3.13 17.89 15.21
N GLN A 424 -3.22 18.30 16.49
CA GLN A 424 -4.02 19.45 16.92
C GLN A 424 -3.45 20.77 16.41
N ALA A 425 -2.13 20.86 16.19
CA ALA A 425 -1.49 22.06 15.64
C ALA A 425 -2.00 22.38 14.22
N PHE A 426 -2.47 21.37 13.48
CA PHE A 426 -2.99 21.51 12.12
C PHE A 426 -4.49 21.80 12.04
N ALA A 427 -5.22 21.77 13.16
CA ALA A 427 -6.67 21.98 13.18
C ALA A 427 -7.09 23.39 12.72
N ARG A 428 -6.19 24.38 12.85
CA ARG A 428 -6.42 25.74 12.34
C ARG A 428 -5.74 25.90 10.97
N PRO A 429 -6.47 26.33 9.93
CA PRO A 429 -5.87 26.60 8.62
C PRO A 429 -4.99 27.86 8.67
N VAL A 430 -3.95 27.89 7.83
CA VAL A 430 -3.12 29.09 7.63
C VAL A 430 -3.82 30.01 6.65
N VAL A 431 -4.01 31.27 7.03
CA VAL A 431 -4.62 32.30 6.19
C VAL A 431 -3.75 32.54 4.93
N PRO A 432 -4.33 32.49 3.73
CA PRO A 432 -3.59 32.79 2.50
C PRO A 432 -3.16 34.26 2.46
N PRO A 433 -1.92 34.58 2.02
CA PRO A 433 -1.46 35.95 1.88
C PRO A 433 -2.09 36.64 0.67
N ALA A 434 -2.42 37.93 0.80
CA ALA A 434 -2.79 38.78 -0.34
C ALA A 434 -1.54 39.12 -1.18
N ALA A 435 -1.75 39.71 -2.35
CA ALA A 435 -0.66 40.15 -3.23
C ALA A 435 0.34 41.06 -2.48
N GLY A 436 1.61 40.67 -2.47
CA GLY A 436 2.67 41.39 -1.75
C GLY A 436 2.79 41.05 -0.26
N GLU A 437 1.95 40.18 0.28
CA GLU A 437 2.08 39.66 1.66
C GLU A 437 2.84 38.33 1.70
N LEU A 438 3.37 38.04 2.88
CA LEU A 438 3.97 36.77 3.28
C LEU A 438 3.04 36.05 4.25
N SER A 439 2.98 34.74 4.16
CA SER A 439 2.33 33.87 5.15
C SER A 439 3.13 32.57 5.28
N LEU A 440 2.83 31.77 6.29
CA LEU A 440 3.31 30.39 6.34
C LEU A 440 2.83 29.62 5.10
N ALA A 441 3.61 28.64 4.67
CA ALA A 441 3.13 27.66 3.70
C ALA A 441 1.90 26.91 4.28
N PRO A 442 0.96 26.44 3.43
CA PRO A 442 -0.33 25.89 3.88
C PRO A 442 -0.19 24.79 4.92
N ASP A 443 0.83 23.94 4.74
CA ASP A 443 1.08 22.74 5.52
C ASP A 443 2.13 22.94 6.62
N VAL A 444 2.46 24.18 6.97
CA VAL A 444 3.46 24.50 8.00
C VAL A 444 2.77 25.03 9.25
N ARG A 445 3.19 24.54 10.42
CA ARG A 445 2.77 25.03 11.74
C ARG A 445 3.99 25.29 12.60
N VAL A 446 3.83 26.19 13.55
CA VAL A 446 4.88 26.60 14.50
C VAL A 446 4.31 26.44 15.89
N GLY A 447 5.08 25.87 16.80
CA GLY A 447 4.63 25.62 18.15
C GLY A 447 5.74 25.76 19.18
N HIS A 448 5.32 25.63 20.44
CA HIS A 448 6.20 25.55 21.58
C HIS A 448 5.94 24.25 22.32
N PHE A 449 7.00 23.63 22.83
CA PHE A 449 6.93 22.43 23.65
C PHE A 449 7.77 22.63 24.92
N PRO A 450 7.32 22.19 26.11
CA PRO A 450 8.00 22.50 27.38
C PRO A 450 9.35 21.80 27.56
N ALA A 451 9.65 20.77 26.77
CA ALA A 451 10.94 20.09 26.75
C ALA A 451 11.68 20.36 25.43
N ASP A 452 13.00 20.52 25.48
CA ASP A 452 13.79 20.69 24.27
C ASP A 452 14.19 19.35 23.66
N LEU A 453 13.56 19.05 22.52
CA LEU A 453 13.75 17.83 21.73
C LEU A 453 14.66 18.05 20.51
N THR A 454 15.37 19.18 20.42
CA THR A 454 16.23 19.52 19.28
C THR A 454 17.25 18.42 18.98
N GLU A 455 17.98 17.97 19.99
CA GLU A 455 18.99 16.91 19.83
C GLU A 455 18.33 15.58 19.45
N LEU A 456 17.17 15.26 20.04
CA LEU A 456 16.43 14.04 19.76
C LEU A 456 15.93 13.97 18.31
N VAL A 457 15.34 15.05 17.80
CA VAL A 457 14.91 15.17 16.40
C VAL A 457 16.10 15.05 15.45
N PHE A 458 17.21 15.70 15.78
CA PHE A 458 18.44 15.60 15.01
C PHE A 458 18.98 14.16 14.99
N ALA A 459 19.03 13.49 16.14
CA ALA A 459 19.53 12.12 16.28
C ALA A 459 18.64 11.14 15.49
N ALA A 460 17.32 11.23 15.61
CA ALA A 460 16.37 10.40 14.87
C ALA A 460 16.53 10.55 13.34
N ARG A 461 16.66 11.78 12.85
CA ARG A 461 16.92 12.05 11.43
C ARG A 461 18.29 11.52 10.99
N SER A 462 19.30 11.64 11.83
CA SER A 462 20.65 11.15 11.53
C SER A 462 20.69 9.62 11.45
N LEU A 463 19.99 8.94 12.36
CA LEU A 463 19.82 7.49 12.35
C LEU A 463 19.21 7.02 11.03
N ARG A 464 18.07 7.60 10.62
CA ARG A 464 17.39 7.23 9.35
C ARG A 464 18.29 7.36 8.12
N ARG A 465 19.14 8.40 8.06
CA ARG A 465 20.11 8.57 6.97
C ARG A 465 21.24 7.55 7.00
N HIS A 466 21.71 7.19 8.19
CA HIS A 466 22.83 6.27 8.34
C HIS A 466 22.45 4.83 7.95
N LEU A 467 21.24 4.40 8.32
CA LEU A 467 20.74 3.03 8.12
C LEU A 467 20.57 2.64 6.65
N THR A 468 20.57 3.59 5.71
CA THR A 468 20.37 3.29 4.27
C THR A 468 21.69 3.18 3.50
N GLY A 469 22.58 4.17 3.57
CA GLY A 469 23.75 4.23 2.69
C GLY A 469 24.88 3.25 3.02
N ARG A 470 25.24 3.09 4.30
CA ARG A 470 26.35 2.19 4.70
C ARG A 470 25.92 0.72 4.73
N ALA A 471 24.69 0.45 5.14
CA ALA A 471 24.16 -0.91 5.21
C ALA A 471 24.14 -1.60 3.85
N TRP A 472 23.91 -0.85 2.77
CA TRP A 472 24.00 -1.38 1.40
C TRP A 472 25.42 -1.80 1.01
N ALA A 473 26.45 -1.10 1.49
CA ALA A 473 27.84 -1.40 1.13
C ALA A 473 28.44 -2.56 1.92
N CYS A 474 27.96 -2.81 3.15
CA CYS A 474 28.50 -3.84 4.04
C CYS A 474 27.56 -5.02 4.30
N GLU A 475 26.36 -5.02 3.68
CA GLU A 475 25.30 -6.01 3.93
C GLU A 475 24.93 -6.18 5.42
N ALA A 476 25.26 -5.18 6.24
CA ALA A 476 25.09 -5.21 7.68
C ALA A 476 24.45 -3.91 8.19
N LEU A 477 23.41 -4.05 9.00
CA LEU A 477 22.75 -2.92 9.65
C LEU A 477 23.35 -2.71 11.04
N GLU A 478 24.05 -1.60 11.25
CA GLU A 478 24.51 -1.23 12.60
C GLU A 478 23.37 -0.61 13.42
N LEU A 479 22.87 -1.37 14.39
CA LEU A 479 21.81 -0.92 15.30
C LEU A 479 22.32 -0.05 16.47
N SER A 480 23.65 0.14 16.61
CA SER A 480 24.27 1.00 17.64
C SER A 480 23.74 2.45 17.61
N GLY A 481 23.24 2.90 16.46
CA GLY A 481 22.58 4.20 16.34
C GLY A 481 21.28 4.33 17.14
N LEU A 482 20.57 3.23 17.43
CA LEU A 482 19.42 3.22 18.35
C LEU A 482 19.87 3.44 19.80
N GLU A 483 21.03 2.92 20.20
CA GLU A 483 21.60 3.16 21.52
C GLU A 483 21.96 4.63 21.70
N ALA A 484 22.57 5.25 20.69
CA ALA A 484 22.85 6.68 20.68
C ALA A 484 21.56 7.52 20.76
N LEU A 485 20.50 7.11 20.05
CA LEU A 485 19.19 7.77 20.13
C LEU A 485 18.59 7.67 21.54
N ALA A 486 18.66 6.49 22.17
CA ALA A 486 18.19 6.28 23.53
C ALA A 486 18.97 7.12 24.56
N GLN A 487 20.29 7.23 24.39
CA GLN A 487 21.13 8.10 25.24
C GLN A 487 20.73 9.58 25.13
N VAL A 488 20.40 10.06 23.92
CA VAL A 488 19.90 11.42 23.70
C VAL A 488 18.52 11.59 24.34
N ALA A 489 17.63 10.62 24.19
CA ALA A 489 16.31 10.66 24.80
C ALA A 489 16.38 10.74 26.33
N ALA A 490 17.34 10.05 26.96
CA ALA A 490 17.53 10.05 28.41
C ALA A 490 17.98 11.41 29.01
N ARG A 491 18.28 12.42 28.18
CA ARG A 491 18.77 13.74 28.62
C ARG A 491 18.03 14.92 27.96
N PRO A 492 16.70 15.03 28.10
CA PRO A 492 15.99 16.15 27.48
C PRO A 492 16.55 17.49 27.97
N ALA A 493 16.85 18.40 27.04
CA ALA A 493 17.42 19.69 27.40
C ALA A 493 16.36 20.57 28.08
N PRO A 494 16.75 21.40 29.06
CA PRO A 494 15.81 22.26 29.78
C PRO A 494 15.31 23.42 28.91
N GLY A 495 14.03 23.75 29.05
CA GLY A 495 13.45 24.98 28.49
C GLY A 495 12.47 24.76 27.34
N PRO A 496 11.70 25.79 26.98
CA PRO A 496 10.70 25.69 25.94
C PRO A 496 11.36 25.65 24.56
N TRP A 497 11.05 24.61 23.80
CA TRP A 497 11.52 24.46 22.43
C TRP A 497 10.53 25.06 21.44
N THR A 498 11.04 25.94 20.58
CA THR A 498 10.30 26.44 19.42
C THR A 498 10.60 25.56 18.23
N PHE A 499 9.58 25.00 17.62
CA PHE A 499 9.71 24.13 16.46
C PHE A 499 8.80 24.59 15.32
N ALA A 500 9.17 24.21 14.10
CA ALA A 500 8.24 24.17 12.99
C ALA A 500 7.94 22.71 12.66
N VAL A 501 6.72 22.43 12.23
CA VAL A 501 6.32 21.13 11.70
C VAL A 501 5.68 21.37 10.35
N ARG A 502 5.99 20.51 9.39
CA ARG A 502 5.29 20.52 8.11
C ARG A 502 4.76 19.15 7.75
N ARG A 503 3.62 19.13 7.05
CA ARG A 503 3.15 17.91 6.40
C ARG A 503 3.80 17.80 5.02
N ARG A 504 4.42 16.66 4.72
CA ARG A 504 4.84 16.29 3.36
C ARG A 504 4.13 15.00 2.96
N ALA A 505 3.96 14.78 1.67
CA ALA A 505 3.36 13.55 1.14
C ALA A 505 4.11 12.34 1.71
N GLY A 506 3.56 11.73 2.77
CA GLY A 506 4.20 10.65 3.52
C GLY A 506 4.30 10.83 5.04
N GLY A 507 4.08 12.02 5.63
CA GLY A 507 4.07 12.14 7.11
C GLY A 507 4.35 13.54 7.67
N LEU A 508 4.57 13.58 8.99
CA LEU A 508 4.98 14.78 9.72
C LEU A 508 6.51 14.94 9.69
N GLU A 509 6.98 16.10 9.22
CA GLU A 509 8.38 16.49 9.29
C GLU A 509 8.54 17.59 10.34
N VAL A 510 9.25 17.26 11.42
CA VAL A 510 9.56 18.17 12.51
C VAL A 510 10.91 18.82 12.25
N LEU A 511 10.94 20.15 12.33
CA LEU A 511 12.07 20.99 11.99
C LEU A 511 12.49 21.81 13.21
N THR A 512 13.76 21.66 13.58
CA THR A 512 14.41 22.62 14.47
C THR A 512 14.61 23.94 13.72
N VAL A 513 14.08 25.03 14.29
CA VAL A 513 14.19 26.37 13.72
C VAL A 513 15.12 27.24 14.58
N PRO A 514 16.11 27.92 13.99
CA PRO A 514 16.90 28.92 14.71
C PRO A 514 15.99 30.00 15.32
N SER A 515 16.38 30.56 16.47
CA SER A 515 15.52 31.48 17.24
C SER A 515 14.97 32.67 16.44
N ARG A 516 15.78 33.24 15.53
CA ARG A 516 15.34 34.34 14.64
C ARG A 516 14.32 33.90 13.61
N LEU A 517 14.51 32.74 12.98
CA LEU A 517 13.53 32.18 12.07
C LEU A 517 12.24 31.82 12.82
N GLY A 518 12.34 31.27 14.03
CA GLY A 518 11.21 31.02 14.90
C GLY A 518 10.39 32.28 15.24
N LEU A 519 11.04 33.43 15.44
CA LEU A 519 10.35 34.71 15.65
C LEU A 519 9.52 35.11 14.42
N LEU A 520 10.12 35.05 13.23
CA LEU A 520 9.42 35.34 11.97
C LEU A 520 8.22 34.40 11.77
N LEU A 521 8.43 33.10 11.91
CA LEU A 521 7.39 32.11 11.69
C LEU A 521 6.22 32.29 12.67
N ARG A 522 6.47 32.70 13.92
CA ARG A 522 5.41 33.04 14.89
C ARG A 522 4.63 34.30 14.51
N ALA A 523 5.32 35.33 14.04
CA ALA A 523 4.65 36.55 13.56
C ALA A 523 3.68 36.23 12.41
N LEU A 524 4.09 35.37 11.49
CA LEU A 524 3.28 34.93 10.35
C LEU A 524 2.22 33.88 10.72
N ALA A 525 2.38 33.16 11.84
CA ALA A 525 1.34 32.28 12.37
C ALA A 525 0.11 33.05 12.89
N ALA A 526 0.29 34.32 13.28
CA ALA A 526 -0.80 35.20 13.71
C ALA A 526 -1.59 35.79 12.52
N GLY A 527 -1.02 35.79 11.31
CA GLY A 527 -1.65 36.25 10.09
C GLY A 527 -0.64 36.68 9.03
N PRO A 528 -1.07 36.87 7.77
CA PRO A 528 -0.21 37.36 6.70
C PRO A 528 0.32 38.76 7.03
N GLN A 529 1.56 39.04 6.63
CA GLN A 529 2.17 40.35 6.82
C GLN A 529 2.91 40.80 5.56
N ARG A 530 2.93 42.11 5.33
CA ARG A 530 3.78 42.70 4.30
C ARG A 530 5.25 42.62 4.73
N PRO A 531 6.20 42.28 3.82
CA PRO A 531 7.62 42.23 4.14
C PRO A 531 8.15 43.52 4.80
N GLU A 532 7.60 44.68 4.43
CA GLU A 532 8.00 45.99 4.95
C GLU A 532 7.50 46.26 6.38
N ALA A 533 6.48 45.52 6.84
CA ALA A 533 5.98 45.58 8.21
C ALA A 533 6.76 44.68 9.17
N LEU A 534 7.61 43.79 8.64
CA LEU A 534 8.51 42.96 9.43
C LEU A 534 9.76 43.75 9.79
N GLU A 535 10.30 43.47 10.98
CA GLU A 535 11.59 44.02 11.43
C GLU A 535 12.67 43.85 10.34
N PRO A 536 13.39 44.90 9.92
CA PRO A 536 14.42 44.82 8.88
C PRO A 536 15.48 43.74 9.17
N ALA A 537 15.73 43.45 10.45
CA ALA A 537 16.63 42.41 10.91
C ALA A 537 16.19 40.97 10.56
N LEU A 538 14.95 40.76 10.08
CA LEU A 538 14.39 39.47 9.68
C LEU A 538 14.44 39.22 8.16
N ALA A 539 14.98 40.15 7.35
CA ALA A 539 15.04 39.98 5.89
C ALA A 539 15.75 38.69 5.46
N ALA A 540 16.86 38.33 6.12
CA ALA A 540 17.57 37.08 5.86
C ALA A 540 16.73 35.83 6.21
N GLN A 541 15.90 35.92 7.26
CA GLN A 541 15.00 34.83 7.67
C GLN A 541 13.81 34.67 6.73
N VAL A 542 13.37 35.73 6.06
CA VAL A 542 12.34 35.64 5.01
C VAL A 542 12.87 34.80 3.85
N GLU A 543 14.06 35.13 3.35
CA GLU A 543 14.70 34.37 2.27
C GLU A 543 15.00 32.91 2.68
N GLU A 544 15.51 32.70 3.89
CA GLU A 544 15.71 31.36 4.46
C GLU A 544 14.39 30.57 4.53
N GLY A 545 13.32 31.20 5.01
CA GLY A 545 12.00 30.60 5.13
C GLY A 545 11.38 30.22 3.79
N LEU A 546 11.55 31.06 2.77
CA LEU A 546 11.11 30.78 1.40
C LEU A 546 11.92 29.63 0.78
N ALA A 547 13.25 29.67 0.88
CA ALA A 547 14.14 28.63 0.35
C ALA A 547 13.88 27.25 0.97
N ARG A 548 13.47 27.21 2.26
CA ARG A 548 13.11 25.98 2.95
C ARG A 548 11.66 25.53 2.70
N GLY A 549 10.88 26.30 1.95
CA GLY A 549 9.45 26.04 1.71
C GLY A 549 8.59 26.19 2.97
N LEU A 550 9.03 27.00 3.94
CA LEU A 550 8.28 27.28 5.18
C LEU A 550 7.31 28.46 5.02
N LEU A 551 7.59 29.33 4.05
CA LEU A 551 6.82 30.54 3.74
C LEU A 551 6.31 30.49 2.31
N ARG A 552 5.28 31.30 2.03
CA ARG A 552 4.81 31.61 0.68
C ARG A 552 4.51 33.10 0.54
N ARG A 553 4.68 33.62 -0.69
CA ARG A 553 4.26 34.97 -1.08
C ARG A 553 2.87 34.91 -1.70
N GLY A 554 2.05 35.93 -1.45
CA GLY A 554 0.79 36.10 -2.16
C GLY A 554 1.06 36.59 -3.59
N VAL A 555 0.48 35.90 -4.56
CA VAL A 555 0.62 36.24 -5.98
C VAL A 555 -0.59 37.08 -6.38
N GLY A 556 -0.39 38.18 -7.13
CA GLY A 556 -1.50 38.99 -7.64
C GLY A 556 -2.40 38.20 -8.60
N GLU A 557 -3.66 38.59 -8.72
CA GLU A 557 -4.73 37.89 -9.48
C GLU A 557 -4.45 37.63 -10.99
N GLY A 558 -3.27 37.99 -11.51
CA GLY A 558 -2.86 37.76 -12.90
C GLY A 558 -1.98 36.53 -13.16
N ALA A 559 -1.50 35.80 -12.13
CA ALA A 559 -0.62 34.64 -12.32
C ALA A 559 -1.28 33.36 -11.82
N ARG A 560 -2.02 32.67 -12.71
CA ARG A 560 -2.43 31.27 -12.46
C ARG A 560 -1.17 30.41 -12.34
N ALA A 561 -1.23 29.43 -11.42
CA ALA A 561 -0.17 28.49 -11.09
C ALA A 561 0.47 27.88 -12.36
N GLY A 562 1.72 28.28 -12.64
CA GLY A 562 2.58 27.53 -13.53
C GLY A 562 2.93 26.19 -12.87
N ALA A 563 2.91 25.14 -13.68
CA ALA A 563 3.32 23.78 -13.33
C ALA A 563 4.60 23.74 -12.49
N PRO A 564 4.80 22.71 -11.63
CA PRO A 564 6.05 22.54 -10.92
C PRO A 564 7.22 22.48 -11.93
N LEU A 565 8.19 23.37 -11.74
CA LEU A 565 9.46 23.37 -12.47
C LEU A 565 10.11 21.98 -12.33
N ALA A 566 10.40 21.36 -13.47
CA ALA A 566 11.20 20.15 -13.56
C ALA A 566 12.51 20.31 -12.74
N PRO A 567 12.99 19.25 -12.06
CA PRO A 567 14.28 19.31 -11.40
C PRO A 567 15.38 19.51 -12.46
N GLY A 568 16.13 20.61 -12.34
CA GLY A 568 17.33 20.84 -13.13
C GLY A 568 18.40 19.76 -12.87
N PRO A 569 19.35 19.56 -13.80
CA PRO A 569 20.28 18.44 -13.76
C PRO A 569 21.16 18.50 -12.52
N ALA A 570 21.24 17.38 -11.79
CA ALA A 570 22.21 17.19 -10.73
C ALA A 570 23.62 17.17 -11.35
N LEU A 571 24.47 18.08 -10.91
CA LEU A 571 25.91 18.03 -11.12
C LEU A 571 26.56 17.29 -9.95
N GLY A 572 27.29 16.22 -10.24
CA GLY A 572 28.32 15.62 -9.37
C GLY A 572 27.86 14.50 -8.46
#